data_AF-A0A952DAE5-F1
#
_entry.id   AF-A0A952DAE5-F1
#
_cell.length_a   1.000
_cell.length_b   1.000
_cell.length_c   1.000
_cell.angle_alpha   90.00
_cell.angle_beta   90.00
_cell.angle_gamma   90.00
#
_symmetry.space_group_name_H-M   'P 1'
#
loop_
_entity.id
_entity.type
_entity.pdbx_description
1 polymer ?
#
loop_
_entity_poly.entity_id
_entity_poly.type
_entity_poly.pdbx_seq_one_letter_code
_entity_poly.pdbx_strand_id
1 'polypeptide(L)'
;MRLLLVLLFLGAVPLAAQAVIDPGMTKAQVVERLGAPAFERAAGEATFLFYRNGCERTCGMNDLVVLERGQVTDAILRSPRRRYSGTSSSPRMIPAAEAAKAKATPAAAPTDAPITIQLKGRKPATGEA
;
A
#
# COMPACT_ATOMS: atom_id res chain seq x y z
N MET A 1 42.97 35.35 30.62
CA MET A 1 42.57 33.94 30.44
C MET A 1 41.08 33.87 30.15
N ARG A 2 40.69 33.71 28.88
CA ARG A 2 39.29 33.49 28.48
C ARG A 2 39.04 31.99 28.48
N LEU A 3 38.28 31.50 29.47
CA LEU A 3 37.88 30.10 29.57
C LEU A 3 36.74 29.86 28.57
N LEU A 4 37.01 29.06 27.54
CA LEU A 4 36.04 28.68 26.51
C LEU A 4 35.19 27.52 27.06
N LEU A 5 33.93 27.76 27.39
CA LEU A 5 32.99 26.71 27.79
C LEU A 5 32.34 26.12 26.53
N VAL A 6 32.77 24.93 26.11
CA VAL A 6 32.16 24.20 24.99
C VAL A 6 30.98 23.39 25.53
N LEU A 7 29.77 23.89 25.30
CA LEU A 7 28.52 23.19 25.57
C LEU A 7 28.29 22.11 24.49
N LEU A 8 28.58 20.86 24.85
CA LEU A 8 28.20 19.66 24.11
C LEU A 8 26.67 19.47 24.20
N PHE A 9 25.94 19.98 23.20
CA PHE A 9 24.55 19.58 22.99
C PHE A 9 24.51 18.15 22.44
N LEU A 10 24.33 17.16 23.32
CA LEU A 10 23.84 15.83 22.94
C LEU A 10 22.38 15.99 22.50
N GLY A 11 22.16 16.19 21.20
CA GLY A 11 20.82 16.13 20.61
C GLY A 11 20.28 14.70 20.68
N ALA A 12 19.32 14.45 21.57
CA ALA A 12 18.50 13.25 21.49
C ALA A 12 17.64 13.35 20.22
N VAL A 13 18.02 12.63 19.17
CA VAL A 13 17.19 12.51 17.97
C VAL A 13 15.94 11.74 18.41
N PRO A 14 14.73 12.34 18.37
CA PRO A 14 13.53 11.61 18.72
C PRO A 14 13.39 10.47 17.72
N LEU A 15 13.34 9.24 18.22
CA LEU A 15 12.94 8.08 17.42
C LEU A 15 11.51 8.38 16.97
N ALA A 16 11.35 8.85 15.72
CA ALA A 16 10.05 9.25 15.20
C ALA A 16 9.07 8.10 15.41
N ALA A 17 8.08 8.32 16.28
CA ALA A 17 7.07 7.31 16.58
C ALA A 17 6.44 6.86 15.26
N GLN A 18 6.49 5.55 14.99
CA GLN A 18 5.89 5.01 13.78
C GLN A 18 4.37 5.16 13.90
N ALA A 19 3.74 5.86 12.95
CA ALA A 19 2.29 6.00 12.97
C ALA A 19 1.66 4.63 12.69
N VAL A 20 0.84 4.14 13.62
CA VAL A 20 0.15 2.85 13.51
C VAL A 20 -1.29 3.07 13.04
N ILE A 21 -1.69 2.31 12.02
CA ILE A 21 -3.07 2.17 11.57
C ILE A 21 -3.57 0.80 11.99
N ASP A 22 -4.76 0.77 12.57
CA ASP A 22 -5.41 -0.44 13.06
C ASP A 22 -6.65 -0.78 12.23
N PRO A 23 -6.98 -2.07 12.04
CA PRO A 23 -8.27 -2.46 11.49
C PRO A 23 -9.43 -1.82 12.27
N GLY A 24 -10.50 -1.44 11.57
CA GLY A 24 -11.68 -0.81 12.17
C GLY A 24 -11.57 0.70 12.39
N MET A 25 -10.39 1.31 12.22
CA MET A 25 -10.27 2.77 12.28
C MET A 25 -11.18 3.46 11.27
N THR A 26 -11.78 4.57 11.67
CA THR A 26 -12.54 5.43 10.76
C THR A 26 -11.60 6.27 9.89
N LYS A 27 -12.11 6.80 8.77
CA LYS A 27 -11.38 7.78 7.95
C LYS A 27 -10.80 8.93 8.78
N ALA A 28 -11.57 9.49 9.71
CA ALA A 28 -11.15 10.60 10.56
C ALA A 28 -9.93 10.22 11.42
N GLN A 29 -9.95 9.05 12.05
CA GLN A 29 -8.82 8.55 12.84
C GLN A 29 -7.58 8.31 11.97
N VAL A 30 -7.74 7.78 10.76
CA VAL A 30 -6.62 7.61 9.82
C VAL A 30 -6.01 8.98 9.46
N VAL A 31 -6.85 9.97 9.16
CA VAL A 31 -6.41 11.33 8.83
C VAL A 31 -5.71 12.01 10.01
N GLU A 32 -6.20 11.81 11.23
CA GLU A 32 -5.55 12.30 12.44
C GLU A 32 -4.13 11.71 12.60
N ARG A 33 -3.95 10.44 12.25
CA ARG A 33 -2.65 9.74 12.37
C ARG A 33 -1.67 10.05 11.23
N LEU A 34 -2.16 10.19 10.00
CA LEU A 34 -1.31 10.27 8.79
C LEU A 34 -1.32 11.63 8.10
N GLY A 35 -2.21 12.53 8.51
CA GLY A 35 -2.53 13.78 7.80
C GLY A 35 -3.59 13.57 6.72
N ALA A 36 -3.79 14.59 5.87
CA ALA A 36 -4.69 14.47 4.73
C ALA A 36 -4.12 13.53 3.64
N PRO A 37 -4.94 12.69 3.00
CA PRO A 37 -4.49 11.90 1.87
C PRO A 37 -4.16 12.80 0.68
N ALA A 38 -3.22 12.36 -0.15
CA ALA A 38 -2.86 13.05 -1.38
C ALA A 38 -4.01 13.03 -2.40
N PHE A 39 -4.75 11.92 -2.43
CA PHE A 39 -5.98 11.77 -3.19
C PHE A 39 -6.77 10.57 -2.68
N GLU A 40 -8.05 10.53 -3.05
CA GLU A 40 -8.97 9.48 -2.66
C GLU A 40 -9.71 8.94 -3.89
N ARG A 41 -10.11 7.67 -3.83
CA ARG A 41 -10.98 7.02 -4.81
C ARG A 41 -12.06 6.23 -4.09
N ALA A 42 -13.26 6.21 -4.63
CA ALA A 42 -14.36 5.39 -4.13
C ALA A 42 -14.80 4.41 -5.23
N ALA A 43 -15.12 3.17 -4.83
CA ALA A 43 -15.69 2.15 -5.71
C ALA A 43 -16.61 1.24 -4.89
N GLY A 44 -17.93 1.30 -5.16
CA GLY A 44 -18.92 0.63 -4.32
C GLY A 44 -18.83 1.11 -2.87
N GLU A 45 -18.79 0.17 -1.94
CA GLU A 45 -18.65 0.42 -0.49
C GLU A 45 -17.21 0.72 -0.05
N ALA A 46 -16.24 0.61 -0.98
CA ALA A 46 -14.83 0.77 -0.68
C ALA A 46 -14.35 2.20 -0.96
N THR A 47 -13.54 2.74 -0.05
CA THR A 47 -12.81 4.00 -0.18
C THR A 47 -11.31 3.74 -0.05
N PHE A 48 -10.55 4.28 -0.98
CA PHE A 48 -9.10 4.12 -1.09
C PHE A 48 -8.43 5.46 -0.82
N LEU A 49 -7.67 5.56 0.26
CA LEU A 49 -6.93 6.76 0.66
C LEU A 49 -5.46 6.58 0.31
N PHE A 50 -4.92 7.46 -0.53
CA PHE A 50 -3.55 7.38 -0.99
C PHE A 50 -2.68 8.44 -0.29
N TYR A 51 -1.60 8.02 0.35
CA TYR A 51 -0.68 8.90 1.08
C TYR A 51 0.70 8.87 0.45
N ARG A 52 1.29 10.07 0.25
CA ARG A 52 2.70 10.19 -0.10
C ARG A 52 3.54 9.49 0.96
N ASN A 53 4.55 8.76 0.52
CA ASN A 53 5.44 7.98 1.38
C ASN A 53 6.92 8.25 1.13
N GLY A 54 7.26 9.00 0.08
CA GLY A 54 8.62 9.41 -0.26
C GLY A 54 9.46 8.31 -0.93
N CYS A 55 8.90 7.12 -1.13
CA CYS A 55 9.53 6.03 -1.84
C CYS A 55 8.84 5.69 -3.15
N GLU A 56 7.84 6.45 -3.62
CA GLU A 56 6.90 6.04 -4.66
C GLU A 56 7.59 5.48 -5.92
N ARG A 57 8.76 6.05 -6.28
CA ARG A 57 9.60 5.58 -7.40
C ARG A 57 10.29 4.25 -7.15
N THR A 58 10.76 3.99 -5.93
CA THR A 58 11.50 2.78 -5.56
C THR A 58 10.59 1.68 -5.05
N CYS A 59 9.50 2.04 -4.36
CA CYS A 59 8.52 1.14 -3.79
C CYS A 59 7.29 0.89 -4.70
N GLY A 60 7.18 1.62 -5.80
CA GLY A 60 6.20 1.39 -6.86
C GLY A 60 4.77 1.87 -6.57
N MET A 61 4.50 2.40 -5.36
CA MET A 61 3.18 2.91 -5.00
C MET A 61 3.22 3.88 -3.82
N ASN A 62 2.19 4.72 -3.72
CA ASN A 62 1.86 5.45 -2.50
C ASN A 62 1.47 4.46 -1.38
N ASP A 63 1.51 4.92 -0.13
CA ASP A 63 0.84 4.19 0.93
C ASP A 63 -0.67 4.21 0.68
N LEU A 64 -1.33 3.07 0.92
CA LEU A 64 -2.75 2.90 0.67
C LEU A 64 -3.44 2.44 1.94
N VAL A 65 -4.56 3.09 2.28
CA VAL A 65 -5.50 2.62 3.29
C VAL A 65 -6.83 2.34 2.60
N VAL A 66 -7.36 1.14 2.79
CA VAL A 66 -8.64 0.69 2.23
C VAL A 66 -9.67 0.70 3.35
N LEU A 67 -10.78 1.37 3.09
CA LEU A 67 -11.91 1.41 3.99
C LEU A 67 -13.11 0.76 3.31
N GLU A 68 -13.82 -0.09 4.03
CA GLU A 68 -15.15 -0.55 3.62
C GLU A 68 -16.17 -0.05 4.64
N ARG A 69 -17.28 0.52 4.15
CA ARG A 69 -18.32 1.11 5.02
C ARG A 69 -17.74 2.11 6.03
N GLY A 70 -16.71 2.85 5.61
CA GLY A 70 -16.05 3.89 6.41
C GLY A 70 -15.03 3.40 7.45
N GLN A 71 -14.71 2.10 7.49
CA GLN A 71 -13.75 1.52 8.44
C GLN A 71 -12.59 0.84 7.72
N VAL A 72 -11.38 0.96 8.26
CA VAL A 72 -10.18 0.30 7.72
C VAL A 72 -10.34 -1.21 7.71
N THR A 73 -10.26 -1.80 6.52
CA THR A 73 -10.21 -3.26 6.32
C THR A 73 -8.82 -3.74 5.92
N ASP A 74 -8.05 -2.89 5.24
CA ASP A 74 -6.69 -3.20 4.80
C ASP A 74 -5.81 -1.94 4.73
N ALA A 75 -4.50 -2.11 4.84
CA ALA A 75 -3.54 -1.06 4.55
C ALA A 75 -2.22 -1.61 4.00
N ILE A 76 -1.78 -1.01 2.90
CA ILE A 76 -0.48 -1.28 2.26
C ILE A 76 0.42 -0.09 2.55
N LEU A 77 1.21 -0.19 3.61
CA LEU A 77 2.13 0.87 4.03
C LEU A 77 3.55 0.45 3.65
N ARG A 78 4.14 1.18 2.69
CA ARG A 78 5.52 0.99 2.22
C ARG A 78 6.50 1.91 2.92
N SER A 79 6.03 3.01 3.52
CA SER A 79 6.86 3.89 4.32
C SER A 79 7.44 3.17 5.55
N PRO A 80 8.74 3.31 5.87
CA PRO A 80 9.31 2.75 7.10
C PRO A 80 8.84 3.46 8.37
N ARG A 81 8.15 4.61 8.24
CA ARG A 81 7.65 5.43 9.35
C ARG A 81 6.22 5.12 9.75
N ARG A 82 5.57 4.17 9.07
CA ARG A 82 4.16 3.86 9.26
C ARG A 82 4.00 2.34 9.30
N ARG A 83 3.06 1.86 10.11
CA ARG A 83 2.82 0.43 10.28
C ARG A 83 1.32 0.15 10.29
N TYR A 84 0.94 -0.94 9.62
CA TYR A 84 -0.38 -1.51 9.76
C TYR A 84 -0.29 -2.64 10.81
N SER A 85 -1.17 -2.64 11.80
CA SER A 85 -1.16 -3.66 12.85
C SER A 85 -1.89 -4.95 12.43
N GLY A 86 -2.77 -4.87 11.44
CA GLY A 86 -3.44 -6.02 10.84
C GLY A 86 -2.57 -6.77 9.84
N THR A 87 -3.18 -7.73 9.16
CA THR A 87 -2.54 -8.50 8.07
C THR A 87 -2.85 -7.84 6.73
N SER A 88 -1.82 -7.26 6.11
CA SER A 88 -1.95 -6.69 4.76
C SER A 88 -2.26 -7.77 3.72
N SER A 89 -3.22 -7.53 2.83
CA SER A 89 -3.51 -8.45 1.71
C SER A 89 -2.41 -8.45 0.64
N SER A 90 -1.59 -7.39 0.61
CA SER A 90 -0.51 -7.25 -0.36
C SER A 90 0.77 -7.95 0.11
N PRO A 91 1.45 -8.70 -0.78
CA PRO A 91 2.78 -9.23 -0.51
C PRO A 91 3.78 -8.13 -0.14
N ARG A 92 4.78 -8.53 0.65
CA ARG A 92 5.97 -7.69 0.87
C ARG A 92 6.70 -7.50 -0.46
N MET A 93 7.27 -6.31 -0.63
CA MET A 93 8.11 -6.04 -1.79
C MET A 93 9.35 -6.92 -1.74
N ILE A 94 9.65 -7.56 -2.86
CA ILE A 94 10.89 -8.32 -3.06
C ILE A 94 11.96 -7.43 -3.69
N PRO A 95 13.25 -7.66 -3.41
CA PRO A 95 14.35 -6.95 -4.07
C PRO A 95 14.30 -7.08 -5.60
N ALA A 96 14.73 -6.04 -6.32
CA ALA A 96 14.71 -6.02 -7.79
C ALA A 96 15.47 -7.20 -8.42
N ALA A 97 16.58 -7.63 -7.80
CA ALA A 97 17.34 -8.79 -8.25
C ALA A 97 16.54 -10.10 -8.15
N GLU A 98 15.70 -10.24 -7.13
CA GLU A 98 14.81 -11.40 -6.97
C GLU A 98 13.66 -11.35 -7.98
N ALA A 99 13.06 -10.17 -8.18
CA ALA A 99 12.05 -9.96 -9.20
C ALA A 99 12.58 -10.26 -10.63
N ALA A 100 13.85 -9.91 -10.91
CA ALA A 100 14.49 -10.19 -12.20
C ALA A 100 14.65 -11.71 -12.45
N LYS A 101 14.91 -12.51 -11.41
CA LYS A 101 15.00 -13.98 -11.53
C LYS A 101 13.64 -14.60 -11.90
N ALA A 102 12.54 -14.09 -11.33
CA ALA A 102 11.20 -14.53 -11.69
C ALA A 102 10.83 -14.20 -13.14
N LYS A 103 11.31 -13.06 -13.68
CA LYS A 103 11.14 -12.71 -15.10
C LYS A 103 11.99 -13.57 -16.04
N ALA A 104 13.10 -14.11 -15.56
CA ALA A 104 14.03 -14.90 -16.35
C ALA A 104 13.60 -16.37 -16.54
N THR A 105 12.52 -16.81 -15.87
CA THR A 105 11.83 -18.04 -16.29
C THR A 105 10.97 -17.68 -17.49
N PRO A 106 11.28 -18.17 -18.71
CA PRO A 106 10.41 -17.92 -19.84
C PRO A 106 9.07 -18.54 -19.50
N ALA A 107 8.00 -17.73 -19.41
CA ALA A 107 6.73 -18.21 -19.92
C ALA A 107 7.06 -18.79 -21.30
N ALA A 108 6.73 -20.06 -21.54
CA ALA A 108 6.90 -20.67 -22.86
C ALA A 108 6.47 -19.63 -23.90
N ALA A 109 7.39 -19.35 -24.85
CA ALA A 109 7.20 -18.28 -25.82
C ALA A 109 5.76 -18.34 -26.35
N PRO A 110 5.04 -17.22 -26.46
CA PRO A 110 3.74 -17.22 -27.09
C PRO A 110 3.95 -17.74 -28.52
N THR A 111 3.57 -18.98 -28.77
CA THR A 111 3.41 -19.48 -30.13
C THR A 111 2.37 -18.55 -30.77
N ASP A 112 2.63 -18.01 -31.96
CA ASP A 112 1.67 -17.23 -32.78
C ASP A 112 0.39 -18.02 -33.15
N ALA A 113 0.12 -19.14 -32.48
CA ALA A 113 -1.13 -19.84 -32.59
C ALA A 113 -2.25 -18.98 -31.96
N PRO A 114 -3.37 -18.77 -32.67
CA PRO A 114 -4.50 -18.04 -32.12
C PRO A 114 -4.97 -18.73 -30.83
N ILE A 115 -5.03 -17.97 -29.74
CA ILE A 115 -5.62 -18.44 -28.48
C ILE A 115 -7.13 -18.44 -28.67
N THR A 116 -7.71 -19.62 -28.88
CA THR A 116 -9.17 -19.80 -28.83
C THR A 116 -9.62 -19.68 -27.38
N ILE A 117 -10.14 -18.51 -27.00
CA ILE A 117 -10.82 -18.33 -25.71
C ILE A 117 -12.18 -19.04 -25.78
N GLN A 118 -12.22 -20.28 -25.28
CA GLN A 118 -13.48 -21.00 -25.11
C GLN A 118 -14.25 -20.40 -23.93
N LEU A 119 -15.09 -19.40 -24.22
CA LEU A 119 -16.09 -18.91 -23.28
C LEU A 119 -17.12 -20.04 -23.09
N LYS A 120 -17.01 -20.79 -21.98
CA LYS A 120 -18.03 -21.77 -21.59
C LYS A 120 -19.31 -20.99 -21.26
N GLY A 121 -20.21 -20.93 -22.24
CA GLY A 121 -21.43 -20.13 -22.18
C GLY A 121 -22.21 -20.36 -20.89
N ARG A 122 -22.42 -19.29 -20.12
CA ARG A 122 -23.44 -19.26 -19.08
C ARG A 122 -24.77 -19.14 -19.81
N LYS A 123 -25.60 -20.17 -19.75
CA LYS A 123 -26.98 -20.15 -20.26
C LYS A 123 -27.71 -18.94 -19.65
N PRO A 124 -28.27 -18.01 -20.43
CA PRO A 124 -29.13 -16.98 -19.88
C PRO A 124 -30.37 -17.65 -19.27
N ALA A 125 -30.68 -17.32 -18.01
CA ALA A 125 -31.94 -17.70 -17.40
C ALA A 125 -33.04 -16.87 -18.07
N THR A 126 -33.85 -17.53 -18.89
CA THR A 126 -35.10 -16.96 -19.40
C THR A 126 -36.05 -16.82 -18.22
N GLY A 127 -36.29 -15.58 -17.78
CA GLY A 127 -37.43 -15.23 -16.95
C GLY A 127 -38.63 -14.99 -17.85
N GLU A 128 -39.70 -15.76 -17.62
CA GLU A 128 -41.02 -15.56 -18.20
C GLU A 128 -41.78 -14.51 -17.38
N ALA A 129 -42.62 -13.73 -18.06
CA ALA A 129 -43.44 -12.65 -17.51
C ALA A 129 -44.68 -13.18 -16.79
#